data_AF-K8X6J4-F1
#
_entry.id   AF-K8X6J4-F1
#
_cell.length_a   1.000
_cell.length_b   1.000
_cell.length_c   1.000
_cell.angle_alpha   90.00
_cell.angle_beta   90.00
_cell.angle_gamma   90.00
#
_symmetry.space_group_name_H-M   'P 1'
#
loop_
_entity.id
_entity.type
_entity.pdbx_description
1 polymer ?
#
loop_
_entity_poly.entity_id
_entity_poly.type
_entity_poly.pdbx_seq_one_letter_code
_entity_poly.pdbx_strand_id
1 'polypeptide(L)'
;VVLIGTGSELQLAVAARETLEADGIPTRVVSMPCVEWFDAQDQAYRDGVLPPTVKARVSVEAGIAMPWHRFVGDAGEIVSIEHFGASAD
;
A
#
# COMPACT_ATOMS: atom_id res chain seq x y z
N VAL A 1 -7.76 8.22 -1.49
CA VAL A 1 -6.38 7.67 -1.41
C VAL A 1 -6.43 6.14 -1.52
N VAL A 2 -5.37 5.49 -2.01
CA VAL A 2 -5.24 4.02 -2.01
C VAL A 2 -4.16 3.61 -1.01
N LEU A 3 -4.51 2.76 -0.06
CA LEU A 3 -3.58 2.15 0.88
C LEU A 3 -3.28 0.72 0.41
N ILE A 4 -2.00 0.39 0.22
CA ILE A 4 -1.53 -0.92 -0.24
C ILE A 4 -0.84 -1.59 0.94
N GLY A 5 -1.41 -2.68 1.45
CA GLY A 5 -0.86 -3.41 2.59
C GLY A 5 -0.54 -4.85 2.25
N THR A 6 0.43 -5.42 2.94
CA THR A 6 0.79 -6.84 2.87
C THR A 6 0.79 -7.46 4.26
N GLY A 7 0.67 -8.79 4.34
CA GLY A 7 0.87 -9.56 5.57
C GLY A 7 0.18 -8.98 6.81
N SER A 8 0.97 -8.81 7.88
CA SER A 8 0.54 -8.28 9.17
C SER A 8 0.15 -6.80 9.12
N GLU A 9 0.64 -6.03 8.16
CA GLU A 9 0.40 -4.59 8.07
C GLU A 9 -0.93 -4.26 7.39
N LEU A 10 -1.58 -5.24 6.75
CA LEU A 10 -2.91 -5.05 6.17
C LEU A 10 -3.94 -4.57 7.21
N GLN A 11 -3.86 -5.07 8.45
CA GLN A 11 -4.76 -4.63 9.52
C GLN A 11 -4.59 -3.13 9.84
N LEU A 12 -3.36 -2.61 9.72
CA LEU A 12 -3.07 -1.18 9.93
C LEU A 12 -3.66 -0.35 8.79
N ALA A 13 -3.57 -0.82 7.53
CA ALA A 13 -4.19 -0.16 6.40
C ALA A 13 -5.74 -0.12 6.50
N VAL A 14 -6.35 -1.19 7.02
CA VAL A 14 -7.80 -1.24 7.28
C VAL A 14 -8.21 -0.25 8.37
N ALA A 15 -7.48 -0.20 9.48
CA ALA A 15 -7.74 0.76 10.56
C ALA A 15 -7.55 2.21 10.08
N ALA A 16 -6.50 2.48 9.31
CA ALA A 16 -6.25 3.81 8.75
C ALA A 16 -7.37 4.27 7.79
N ARG A 17 -7.97 3.35 7.02
CA ARG A 17 -9.15 3.66 6.22
C ARG A 17 -10.30 4.20 7.08
N GLU A 18 -10.58 3.58 8.23
CA GLU A 18 -11.67 4.03 9.11
C GLU A 18 -11.46 5.46 9.59
N THR A 19 -10.23 5.80 10.00
CA THR A 19 -9.87 7.17 10.38
C THR A 19 -10.03 8.15 9.21
N LEU A 20 -9.49 7.81 8.04
CA LEU A 20 -9.55 8.68 6.86
C LEU A 20 -10.99 8.88 6.36
N GLU A 21 -11.82 7.83 6.37
CA GLU A 21 -13.22 7.94 5.99
C GLU A 21 -14.03 8.77 7.00
N ALA A 22 -13.72 8.69 8.30
CA ALA A 22 -14.31 9.57 9.32
C ALA A 22 -13.97 11.05 9.08
N ASP A 23 -12.78 11.34 8.54
CA ASP A 23 -12.35 12.68 8.13
C ASP A 23 -12.88 13.09 6.74
N GLY A 24 -13.72 12.26 6.11
CA GLY A 24 -14.32 12.54 4.80
C GLY A 24 -13.38 12.32 3.61
N ILE A 25 -12.28 11.56 3.79
CA ILE A 25 -11.33 11.21 2.73
C ILE A 25 -11.66 9.82 2.20
N PRO A 26 -12.19 9.68 0.96
CA PRO A 26 -12.51 8.39 0.39
C PRO A 26 -11.27 7.52 0.24
N THR A 27 -11.29 6.34 0.85
CA THR A 27 -10.10 5.52 1.01
C THR A 27 -10.35 4.07 0.57
N ARG A 28 -9.49 3.57 -0.32
CA ARG A 28 -9.47 2.17 -0.74
C ARG A 28 -8.31 1.46 -0.07
N VAL A 29 -8.54 0.24 0.43
CA VAL A 29 -7.47 -0.67 0.86
C VAL A 29 -7.29 -1.76 -0.18
N VAL A 30 -6.04 -2.02 -0.55
CA VAL A 30 -5.63 -3.10 -1.45
C VAL A 30 -4.70 -4.02 -0.67
N SER A 31 -5.09 -5.29 -0.56
CA SER A 31 -4.20 -6.35 -0.09
C SER A 31 -3.34 -6.84 -1.26
N MET A 32 -2.02 -6.79 -1.11
CA MET A 32 -1.05 -7.17 -2.15
C MET A 32 -0.18 -8.38 -1.70
N PRO A 33 -0.76 -9.58 -1.54
CA PRO A 33 -0.04 -10.73 -0.95
C PRO A 33 1.04 -11.32 -1.86
N CYS A 34 0.94 -11.15 -3.17
CA CYS A 34 1.95 -11.57 -4.13
C CYS A 34 1.99 -10.59 -5.30
N VAL A 35 3.11 -9.88 -5.37
CA VAL A 35 3.35 -8.84 -6.35
C VAL A 35 3.56 -9.43 -7.75
N GLU A 36 4.22 -10.60 -7.84
CA GLU A 36 4.45 -11.31 -9.09
C GLU A 36 3.14 -11.75 -9.74
N TRP A 37 2.20 -12.25 -8.92
CA TRP A 37 0.88 -12.66 -9.42
C TRP A 37 0.03 -11.47 -9.84
N PHE A 38 0.13 -10.35 -9.12
CA PHE A 38 -0.51 -9.10 -9.53
C PHE A 38 0.06 -8.58 -10.86
N ASP A 39 1.39 -8.57 -11.00
CA ASP A 39 2.07 -8.13 -12.21
C ASP A 39 1.75 -9.00 -13.43
N ALA A 40 1.48 -10.29 -13.21
CA ALA A 40 1.07 -11.24 -14.25
C ALA A 40 -0.38 -11.06 -14.72
N GLN A 41 -1.20 -10.27 -14.02
CA GLN A 41 -2.57 -9.98 -14.45
C GLN A 41 -2.59 -9.04 -15.66
N ASP A 42 -3.70 -9.07 -16.40
CA ASP A 42 -3.91 -8.13 -17.50
C ASP A 42 -3.97 -6.67 -17.02
N GLN A 43 -3.78 -5.73 -17.95
CA GLN A 43 -3.76 -4.31 -17.63
C GLN A 43 -5.11 -3.84 -17.05
N ALA A 44 -6.23 -4.37 -17.55
CA ALA A 44 -7.55 -3.96 -17.11
C ALA A 44 -7.79 -4.30 -15.64
N TYR A 45 -7.35 -5.48 -15.20
CA TYR A 45 -7.38 -5.88 -13.80
C TYR A 45 -6.50 -4.99 -12.94
N ARG A 46 -5.23 -4.78 -13.35
CA ARG A 46 -4.29 -3.94 -12.59
C ARG A 46 -4.79 -2.51 -12.45
N ASP A 47 -5.37 -1.92 -13.50
CA ASP A 47 -5.99 -0.59 -13.45
C ASP A 47 -7.28 -0.58 -12.62
N GLY A 48 -8.03 -1.68 -12.59
CA GLY A 48 -9.21 -1.83 -11.73
C GLY A 48 -8.85 -1.83 -10.24
N VAL A 49 -7.71 -2.43 -9.88
CA VAL A 49 -7.19 -2.48 -8.50
C VAL A 49 -6.47 -1.18 -8.11
N LEU A 50 -5.53 -0.73 -8.95
CA LEU A 50 -4.71 0.47 -8.78
C LEU A 50 -4.93 1.49 -9.91
N PRO A 51 -6.06 2.23 -9.91
CA PRO A 51 -6.39 3.16 -10.99
C PRO A 51 -5.25 4.17 -11.25
N PRO A 52 -4.76 4.31 -12.50
CA PRO A 52 -3.62 5.17 -12.81
C PRO A 52 -3.91 6.66 -12.58
N THR A 53 -5.18 7.04 -12.53
CA THR A 53 -5.69 8.39 -12.22
C THR A 53 -5.57 8.74 -10.74
N VAL A 54 -5.52 7.75 -9.84
CA VAL A 54 -5.38 7.98 -8.40
C VAL A 54 -3.90 7.94 -8.03
N LYS A 55 -3.30 9.14 -7.92
CA LYS A 55 -1.87 9.31 -7.61
C LYS A 55 -1.56 9.25 -6.12
N ALA A 56 -2.50 9.65 -5.27
CA ALA A 56 -2.36 9.53 -3.82
C ALA A 56 -2.43 8.06 -3.40
N ARG A 57 -1.25 7.46 -3.18
CA ARG A 57 -1.05 6.06 -2.83
C ARG A 57 -0.07 5.96 -1.65
N VAL A 58 -0.35 5.05 -0.72
CA VAL A 58 0.54 4.74 0.40
C VAL A 58 0.76 3.24 0.47
N SER A 59 2.00 2.77 0.47
CA SER A 59 2.31 1.37 0.79
C SER A 59 2.66 1.22 2.27
N VAL A 60 2.25 0.11 2.88
CA VAL A 60 2.52 -0.20 4.29
C VAL A 60 3.03 -1.64 4.40
N GLU A 61 4.30 -1.79 4.74
CA GLU A 61 4.95 -3.09 4.94
C GLU A 61 6.10 -2.93 5.94
N ALA A 62 6.25 -3.89 6.87
CA ALA A 62 7.39 -3.96 7.79
C ALA A 62 8.65 -4.50 7.07
N GLY A 63 9.08 -3.79 6.02
CA GLY A 63 10.24 -4.09 5.17
C GLY A 63 10.80 -2.84 4.52
N ILE A 64 11.83 -3.00 3.68
CA ILE A 64 12.49 -1.90 2.94
C ILE A 64 11.55 -1.28 1.90
N ALA A 65 11.61 0.03 1.68
CA ALA A 65 10.77 0.74 0.69
C ALA A 65 11.02 0.36 -0.77
N MET A 66 12.23 -0.11 -1.09
CA MET A 66 12.71 -0.30 -2.47
C MET A 66 11.69 -0.91 -3.46
N PRO A 67 11.02 -2.04 -3.18
CA PRO A 67 10.09 -2.66 -4.13
C PRO A 67 8.78 -1.86 -4.34
N TRP A 68 8.46 -0.92 -3.46
CA TRP A 68 7.15 -0.25 -3.42
C TRP A 68 7.07 1.02 -4.26
N HIS A 69 8.21 1.67 -4.57
CA HIS A 69 8.26 2.91 -5.36
C HIS A 69 7.49 2.82 -6.68
N ARG A 70 7.52 1.66 -7.36
CA ARG A 70 6.81 1.46 -8.63
C ARG A 70 5.29 1.45 -8.50
N PHE A 71 4.75 1.14 -7.33
CA PHE A 71 3.30 1.09 -7.09
C PHE A 71 2.77 2.43 -6.58
N VAL A 72 3.53 3.12 -5.72
CA VAL A 72 3.10 4.40 -5.14
C VAL A 72 3.34 5.59 -6.07
N GLY A 73 4.33 5.51 -6.95
CA GLY A 73 4.64 6.55 -7.93
C GLY A 73 5.39 7.76 -7.33
N ASP A 74 5.32 8.88 -8.02
CA ASP A 74 6.02 10.14 -7.70
C ASP A 74 5.32 11.00 -6.64
N ALA A 75 4.02 10.82 -6.46
CA ALA A 75 3.19 11.53 -5.48
C ALA A 75 2.73 10.65 -4.30
N GLY A 76 3.33 9.46 -4.16
CA GLY A 76 2.97 8.49 -3.15
C GLY A 76 3.95 8.45 -1.98
N GLU A 77 3.52 7.82 -0.89
CA GLU A 77 4.30 7.66 0.34
C GLU A 77 4.51 6.18 0.68
N ILE A 78 5.54 5.88 1.45
CA ILE A 78 5.87 4.50 1.84
C ILE A 78 6.12 4.47 3.35
N VAL A 79 5.33 3.67 4.07
CA VAL A 79 5.57 3.33 5.47
C VAL A 79 6.38 2.03 5.49
N SER A 80 7.66 2.15 5.85
CA SER A 80 8.69 1.11 5.71
C SER A 80 9.74 1.19 6.83
N ILE A 81 10.68 0.24 6.84
CA ILE A 81 11.81 0.18 7.78
C ILE A 81 13.12 0.07 6.98
N GLU A 82 13.96 1.10 7.06
CA GLU A 82 15.20 1.21 6.26
C GLU A 82 16.46 0.82 7.01
N HIS A 83 16.32 0.28 8.21
CA HIS A 83 17.41 -0.10 9.09
C HIS A 83 17.16 -1.48 9.72
N PHE A 84 18.21 -2.05 10.31
CA PHE A 84 18.06 -3.29 11.06
C PHE A 84 17.17 -3.11 12.29
N GLY A 85 16.54 -4.21 12.72
CA GLY A 85 15.72 -4.23 13.91
C GLY A 85 16.52 -4.07 15.22
N ALA A 86 15.80 -4.13 16.33
CA ALA A 86 16.36 -4.07 17.67
C ALA A 86 15.72 -5.15 18.56
N SER A 87 16.40 -5.56 19.62
CA SER A 87 15.80 -6.36 20.69
C SER A 87 15.00 -5.43 21.60
N ALA A 88 13.74 -5.77 21.88
CA ALA A 88 12.84 -5.00 22.73
C ALA A 88 11.95 -5.96 23.56
N ASP A 89 11.40 -5.43 24.66
CA ASP A 89 10.51 -6.13 25.60
C ASP A 89 9.03 -5.97 25.24
#